data_AF-A0A2G6EU08-F1
#
_entry.id   AF-A0A2G6EU08-F1
#
_cell.length_a   1.000
_cell.length_b   1.000
_cell.length_c   1.000
_cell.angle_alpha   90.00
_cell.angle_beta   90.00
_cell.angle_gamma   90.00
#
_symmetry.space_group_name_H-M   'P 1'
#
loop_
_entity.id
_entity.type
_entity.pdbx_description
1 polymer ?
#
loop_
_entity_poly.entity_id
_entity_poly.type
_entity_poly.pdbx_seq_one_letter_code
_entity_poly.pdbx_strand_id
1 'polypeptide(L)' 'MSYFKHETAIIDAGATIGEGCRVWHFVHICGGAKIGKGC' A
#
# COMPACT_ATOMS: atom_id res chain seq x y z
N MET A 1 9.29 1.70 -9.04
CA MET A 1 8.02 1.10 -8.56
C MET A 1 8.29 0.61 -7.15
N SER A 2 7.92 1.36 -6.12
CA SER A 2 8.36 1.09 -4.73
C SER A 2 7.58 -0.05 -4.06
N TYR A 3 6.37 -0.35 -4.49
CA TYR A 3 5.55 -1.45 -3.96
C TYR A 3 4.67 -2.05 -5.05
N PHE A 4 4.22 -3.28 -4.85
CA PHE A 4 3.18 -3.92 -5.66
C PHE A 4 1.80 -3.55 -5.12
N LYS A 5 0.89 -3.21 -6.02
CA LYS A 5 -0.52 -2.94 -5.71
C LYS A 5 -1.40 -3.76 -6.64
N HIS A 6 -2.23 -4.64 -6.07
CA HIS A 6 -3.29 -5.28 -6.83
C HIS A 6 -4.31 -4.25 -7.34
N GLU A 7 -4.87 -4.44 -8.53
CA GLU A 7 -5.79 -3.50 -9.17
C GLU A 7 -7.03 -3.18 -8.32
N THR A 8 -7.51 -4.17 -7.56
CA THR A 8 -8.67 -4.02 -6.66
C THR A 8 -8.36 -3.30 -5.35
N ALA A 9 -7.07 -3.08 -5.03
CA ALA A 9 -6.70 -2.44 -3.77
C ALA A 9 -7.01 -0.95 -3.83
N ILE A 10 -7.45 -0.39 -2.71
CA ILE A 10 -7.71 1.05 -2.57
C ILE A 10 -6.68 1.61 -1.59
N ILE A 11 -5.97 2.64 -2.00
CA ILE A 11 -5.01 3.35 -1.18
C ILE A 11 -5.37 4.81 -1.26
N ASP A 12 -5.82 5.36 -0.14
CA ASP A 12 -6.22 6.76 -0.08
C ASP A 12 -4.99 7.67 -0.14
N ALA A 13 -5.18 8.89 -0.66
CA ALA A 13 -4.12 9.88 -0.74
C ALA A 13 -3.51 10.18 0.64
N GLY A 14 -2.18 10.25 0.70
CA GLY A 14 -1.40 10.51 1.92
C GLY A 14 -0.75 9.26 2.53
N ALA A 15 -1.23 8.05 2.17
CA ALA A 15 -0.65 6.82 2.70
C ALA A 15 0.82 6.69 2.27
N THR A 16 1.67 6.25 3.20
CA THR A 16 3.09 5.98 2.94
C THR A 16 3.33 4.47 2.96
N ILE A 17 3.85 3.94 1.86
CA ILE A 17 4.14 2.51 1.71
C ILE A 17 5.63 2.33 1.43
N GLY A 18 6.29 1.56 2.29
CA GLY A 18 7.71 1.28 2.18
C GLY A 18 8.07 0.41 0.97
N GLU A 19 9.34 0.46 0.61
CA GLU A 19 9.89 -0.30 -0.50
C GLU A 19 9.69 -1.82 -0.32
N GLY A 20 9.38 -2.52 -1.42
CA GLY A 20 9.22 -3.97 -1.44
C GLY A 20 7.89 -4.47 -0.86
N CYS A 21 6.97 -3.56 -0.51
CA CYS A 21 5.65 -3.97 -0.02
C CYS A 21 4.80 -4.62 -1.12
N ARG A 22 3.86 -5.48 -0.71
CA ARG A 22 2.85 -6.08 -1.60
C ARG A 22 1.44 -5.93 -1.04
N VAL A 23 0.65 -5.07 -1.67
CA VAL A 23 -0.76 -4.85 -1.33
C VAL A 23 -1.63 -5.74 -2.22
N TRP A 24 -2.31 -6.71 -1.60
CA TRP A 24 -3.09 -7.73 -2.29
C TRP A 24 -4.56 -7.33 -2.49
N HIS A 25 -5.33 -8.26 -3.07
CA HIS A 25 -6.73 -8.11 -3.42
C HIS A 25 -7.58 -7.63 -2.23
N PHE A 26 -8.52 -6.72 -2.51
CA PHE A 26 -9.50 -6.17 -1.57
C PHE A 26 -8.94 -5.52 -0.28
N VAL A 27 -7.69 -5.07 -0.30
CA VAL A 27 -7.11 -4.26 0.78
C VAL A 27 -7.53 -2.79 0.63
N HIS A 28 -7.86 -2.14 1.75
CA HIS A 28 -8.05 -0.69 1.85
C HIS A 28 -7.04 -0.10 2.84
N ILE A 29 -6.21 0.85 2.38
CA ILE A 29 -5.23 1.57 3.20
C ILE A 29 -5.67 3.04 3.30
N CYS A 30 -5.98 3.48 4.52
CA CYS A 30 -6.36 4.87 4.79
C CYS A 30 -5.17 5.83 4.62
N GLY A 31 -5.46 7.08 4.26
CA GLY A 31 -4.48 8.10 3.86
C GLY A 31 -3.47 8.53 4.93
N GLY A 32 -3.65 8.14 6.19
CA GLY A 32 -2.68 8.41 7.27
C GLY A 32 -1.73 7.24 7.57
N ALA A 33 -1.93 6.09 6.93
CA ALA A 33 -1.21 4.88 7.25
C ALA A 33 0.26 4.95 6.84
N LYS A 34 1.13 4.35 7.66
CA LYS A 34 2.57 4.23 7.40
C LYS A 34 2.95 2.75 7.46
N ILE A 35 3.25 2.17 6.31
CA ILE A 35 3.66 0.77 6.17
C ILE A 35 5.18 0.74 5.97
N GLY A 36 5.85 -0.12 6.75
CA GLY A 36 7.30 -0.31 6.70
C GLY A 36 7.79 -0.92 5.39
N LYS A 37 9.09 -1.24 5.29
CA LYS A 37 9.65 -1.91 4.11
C LYS A 37 9.36 -3.42 4.13
N GLY A 38 9.15 -4.02 2.97
CA GLY A 38 9.01 -5.48 2.81
C GLY A 38 7.75 -6.11 3.42
N CYS A 39 6.69 -5.31 3.61
CA CYS A 39 5.42 -5.76 4.18
C CYS A 39 4.46 -6.37 3.16
#